data_AF-A0A354YZA3-F1
#
_entry.id   AF-A0A354YZA3-F1
#
_cell.length_a   1.000
_cell.length_b   1.000
_cell.length_c   1.000
_cell.angle_alpha   90.00
_cell.angle_beta   90.00
_cell.angle_gamma   90.00
#
_symmetry.space_group_name_H-M   'P 1'
#
loop_
_entity.id
_entity.type
_entity.pdbx_description
1 polymer ?
#
loop_
_entity_poly.entity_id
_entity_poly.type
_entity_poly.pdbx_seq_one_letter_code
_entity_poly.pdbx_strand_id
1 'polypeptide(L)'
;MAKDLIKLCGLEPGQDIEIKYTGIRPGEKLYEELFSGREEMVATCNERIFISKKELDQIYSGINNSIYTRFMNAAPDNEAIINLIAGLIPEYQKPQHSTISQMKAKAGPVVYMQEAHDQRKLGS
;
A
#
# COMPACT_ATOMS: atom_id res chain seq x y z
N MET A 1 14.61 -8.22 -5.36
CA MET A 1 14.60 -6.98 -6.16
C MET A 1 15.82 -6.09 -5.93
N ALA A 2 16.00 -5.41 -4.77
CA ALA A 2 17.12 -4.47 -4.62
C ALA A 2 18.50 -5.13 -4.81
N LYS A 3 18.70 -6.34 -4.28
CA LYS A 3 19.92 -7.14 -4.52
C LYS A 3 20.15 -7.44 -6.00
N ASP A 4 19.08 -7.72 -6.74
CA ASP A 4 19.15 -8.05 -8.17
C ASP A 4 19.53 -6.81 -8.98
N LEU A 5 18.98 -5.64 -8.64
CA LEU A 5 19.37 -4.36 -9.24
C LEU A 5 20.85 -4.03 -8.99
N ILE A 6 21.33 -4.21 -7.76
CA ILE A 6 22.74 -3.99 -7.42
C ILE A 6 23.65 -4.89 -8.28
N LYS A 7 23.30 -6.18 -8.41
CA LYS A 7 24.02 -7.12 -9.26
C LYS A 7 23.96 -6.78 -10.75
N LEU A 8 22.81 -6.32 -11.25
CA LEU A 8 22.64 -5.88 -12.64
C LEU A 8 23.54 -4.68 -12.97
N CYS A 9 23.86 -3.86 -11.98
CA CYS A 9 24.83 -2.76 -12.10
C CYS A 9 26.30 -3.22 -12.03
N GLY A 10 26.56 -4.53 -11.90
CA GLY A 10 27.91 -5.09 -11.76
C GLY A 10 28.53 -4.90 -10.37
N LEU A 11 27.71 -4.62 -9.34
CA LEU A 11 28.15 -4.39 -7.96
C LEU A 11 27.75 -5.57 -7.05
N GLU A 12 28.48 -5.75 -5.95
CA GLU A 12 28.24 -6.80 -4.96
C GLU A 12 27.41 -6.27 -3.78
N PRO A 13 26.17 -6.78 -3.57
CA PRO A 13 25.36 -6.39 -2.42
C PRO A 13 26.03 -6.80 -1.10
N GLY A 14 26.11 -5.85 -0.16
CA GLY A 14 26.75 -6.05 1.14
C GLY A 14 28.26 -5.77 1.16
N GLN A 15 28.89 -5.60 -0.01
CA GLN A 15 30.29 -5.21 -0.14
C GLN A 15 30.43 -3.80 -0.74
N ASP A 16 29.91 -3.61 -1.96
CA ASP A 16 29.95 -2.31 -2.64
C ASP A 16 28.80 -1.40 -2.19
N ILE A 17 27.64 -1.99 -1.89
CA ILE A 17 26.42 -1.28 -1.45
C ILE A 17 25.79 -2.00 -0.26
N GLU A 18 25.66 -1.30 0.87
CA GLU A 18 25.01 -1.83 2.07
C GLU A 18 23.47 -1.77 1.93
N ILE A 19 22.78 -2.84 2.36
CA ILE A 19 21.33 -2.89 2.43
C ILE A 19 20.89 -2.74 3.88
N LYS A 20 20.10 -1.71 4.17
CA LYS A 20 19.49 -1.49 5.49
C LYS A 20 17.98 -1.61 5.42
N TYR A 21 17.39 -2.39 6.32
CA TYR A 21 15.94 -2.43 6.43
C TYR A 21 15.43 -1.32 7.35
N THR A 22 14.46 -0.54 6.88
CA THR A 22 13.89 0.61 7.63
C THR A 22 12.49 0.35 8.17
N GLY A 23 11.92 -0.80 7.85
CA GLY A 23 10.52 -1.08 8.14
C GLY A 23 9.55 -0.41 7.17
N ILE A 24 8.28 -0.76 7.35
CA ILE A 24 7.15 -0.31 6.54
C ILE A 24 6.74 1.09 7.00
N ARG A 25 6.44 2.02 6.06
CA ARG A 25 5.97 3.36 6.43
C ARG A 25 4.50 3.34 6.81
N PRO A 26 4.02 4.31 7.62
CA PRO A 26 2.59 4.42 7.90
C PRO A 26 1.78 4.55 6.61
N GLY A 27 0.84 3.64 6.41
CA GLY A 27 0.00 3.59 5.20
C GLY A 27 0.44 2.61 4.14
N GLU A 28 1.64 2.05 4.22
CA GLU A 28 2.12 1.06 3.25
C GLU A 28 1.67 -0.36 3.63
N LYS A 29 1.30 -1.16 2.64
CA LYS A 29 1.01 -2.59 2.77
C LYS A 29 2.23 -3.39 2.32
N LEU A 30 2.55 -4.47 3.05
CA LEU A 30 3.64 -5.38 2.66
C LEU A 30 3.26 -6.24 1.43
N TYR A 31 1.98 -6.53 1.30
CA TYR A 31 1.41 -7.29 0.19
C TYR A 31 0.14 -6.58 -0.29
N GLU A 32 0.00 -6.49 -1.60
CA GLU A 32 -1.24 -6.04 -2.23
C GLU A 32 -2.19 -7.22 -2.39
N GLU A 33 -3.49 -6.96 -2.22
CA GLU A 33 -4.53 -7.92 -2.56
C GLU A 33 -4.73 -7.89 -4.08
N LEU A 34 -4.48 -9.01 -4.77
CA LEU A 34 -4.69 -9.09 -6.22
C LEU A 34 -6.16 -8.93 -6.59
N PHE A 35 -7.05 -9.41 -5.71
CA PHE A 35 -8.49 -9.27 -5.82
C PHE A 35 -9.05 -9.11 -4.41
N SER A 36 -10.06 -8.25 -4.26
CA SER A 36 -10.84 -8.25 -3.01
C SER A 36 -11.64 -9.56 -3.00
N GLY A 37 -11.58 -10.34 -1.92
CA GLY A 37 -12.24 -11.67 -1.83
C GLY A 37 -13.78 -11.66 -1.93
N ARG A 38 -14.36 -10.51 -2.31
CA ARG A 38 -15.79 -10.24 -2.40
C ARG A 38 -16.24 -9.87 -3.82
N GLU A 39 -15.32 -9.80 -4.79
CA GLU A 39 -15.65 -9.44 -6.17
C GLU A 39 -15.85 -10.67 -7.04
N GLU A 40 -17.08 -10.82 -7.55
CA GLU A 40 -17.36 -11.82 -8.58
C GLU A 40 -16.71 -11.36 -9.89
N MET A 41 -15.79 -12.15 -10.42
CA MET A 41 -15.09 -11.86 -11.66
C MET A 41 -15.61 -12.72 -12.81
N VAL A 42 -15.75 -12.09 -13.98
CA VAL A 42 -16.18 -12.73 -15.22
C VAL A 42 -15.02 -12.77 -16.19
N ALA A 43 -14.73 -13.94 -16.75
CA ALA A 43 -13.73 -14.09 -17.78
C ALA A 43 -14.16 -13.36 -19.07
N THR A 44 -13.19 -12.74 -19.75
CA THR A 44 -13.38 -12.24 -21.12
C THR A 44 -12.92 -13.28 -22.14
N CYS A 45 -12.91 -12.93 -23.43
CA CYS A 45 -12.29 -13.76 -24.47
C CYS A 45 -10.76 -13.88 -24.34
N ASN A 46 -10.12 -13.03 -23.54
CA ASN A 46 -8.69 -13.09 -23.26
C ASN A 46 -8.46 -13.74 -21.88
N GLU A 47 -7.64 -14.79 -21.85
CA GLU A 47 -7.36 -15.61 -20.66
C GLU A 47 -6.76 -14.83 -19.47
N ARG A 48 -6.22 -13.63 -19.70
CA ARG A 48 -5.60 -12.80 -18.66
C ARG A 48 -6.40 -11.53 -18.34
N ILE A 49 -7.60 -11.35 -18.89
CA ILE A 49 -8.44 -10.17 -18.67
C ILE A 49 -9.79 -10.59 -18.08
N PHE A 50 -10.13 -10.01 -16.93
CA PHE A 50 -11.34 -10.29 -16.16
C PHE A 50 -12.13 -9.00 -15.91
N ILE A 51 -13.44 -9.09 -15.81
CA ILE A 51 -14.36 -7.98 -15.49
C ILE A 51 -14.96 -8.22 -14.10
N SER A 52 -14.85 -7.23 -13.21
CA SER A 52 -15.53 -7.25 -11.92
C SER A 52 -17.02 -6.94 -12.10
N LYS A 53 -17.90 -7.75 -11.51
CA LYS A 53 -19.35 -7.54 -11.46
C LYS A 53 -19.81 -6.63 -10.31
N LYS A 54 -18.88 -6.03 -9.56
CA LYS A 54 -19.23 -5.13 -8.45
C LYS A 54 -20.00 -3.93 -8.99
N GLU A 55 -21.29 -3.88 -8.68
CA GLU A 55 -22.10 -2.69 -8.91
C GLU A 55 -21.62 -1.54 -8.02
N LEU A 56 -21.79 -0.31 -8.50
CA LEU A 56 -21.40 0.86 -7.72
C LEU A 56 -22.35 1.01 -6.52
N ASP A 57 -21.79 1.02 -5.30
CA ASP A 57 -22.59 1.21 -4.09
C ASP A 57 -23.31 2.57 -4.11
N GLN A 58 -24.56 2.58 -3.62
CA GLN A 58 -25.38 3.79 -3.55
C GLN A 58 -24.76 4.91 -2.72
N ILE A 59 -23.83 4.58 -1.81
CA ILE A 59 -23.04 5.53 -1.01
C ILE A 59 -22.25 6.51 -1.89
N TYR A 60 -21.94 6.13 -3.14
CA TYR A 60 -21.24 6.97 -4.09
C TYR A 60 -22.17 7.89 -4.90
N SER A 61 -23.49 7.76 -4.74
CA SER A 61 -24.45 8.67 -5.37
C SER A 61 -24.24 10.09 -4.84
N GLY A 62 -23.92 11.03 -5.74
CA GLY A 62 -23.67 12.42 -5.37
C GLY A 62 -22.30 12.67 -4.70
N ILE A 63 -21.33 11.76 -4.83
CA ILE A 63 -19.97 11.89 -4.25
C ILE A 63 -19.30 13.24 -4.58
N ASN A 64 -19.54 13.77 -5.78
CA ASN A 64 -19.00 15.07 -6.18
C ASN A 64 -19.54 16.20 -5.29
N ASN A 65 -20.83 16.15 -4.93
CA ASN A 65 -21.45 17.16 -4.09
C ASN A 65 -20.97 17.06 -2.64
N SER A 66 -20.79 15.85 -2.10
CA SER A 66 -20.26 15.65 -0.75
C SER A 66 -18.81 16.14 -0.63
N ILE A 67 -17.99 15.88 -1.65
CA ILE A 67 -16.62 16.41 -1.73
C ILE A 67 -16.68 17.94 -1.81
N TYR A 68 -17.40 18.50 -2.79
CA TYR A 68 -17.44 19.94 -3.03
C TYR A 68 -17.93 20.73 -1.81
N THR A 69 -19.00 20.28 -1.16
CA THR A 69 -19.53 20.90 0.06
C THR A 69 -18.50 20.92 1.18
N ARG A 70 -17.69 19.86 1.34
CA ARG A 70 -16.70 19.79 2.41
C ARG A 70 -15.51 20.73 2.18
N PHE A 71 -15.08 20.91 0.93
CA PHE A 71 -13.93 21.75 0.57
C PHE A 71 -14.27 23.24 0.45
N MET A 72 -15.52 23.60 0.10
CA MET A 72 -15.91 25.01 -0.04
C MET A 72 -16.19 25.71 1.30
N ASN A 73 -16.53 24.95 2.35
CA ASN A 73 -16.92 25.53 3.64
C ASN A 73 -15.73 25.86 4.57
N ALA A 74 -14.57 25.23 4.37
CA ALA A 74 -13.29 25.55 4.99
C ALA A 74 -12.19 24.68 4.35
N ALA A 75 -10.93 25.14 4.37
CA ALA A 75 -9.80 24.27 4.05
C ALA A 75 -9.73 23.16 5.13
N PRO A 76 -9.94 21.88 4.77
CA PRO A 76 -9.99 20.81 5.76
C PRO A 76 -8.58 20.52 6.26
N ASP A 77 -8.44 20.28 7.57
CA ASP A 77 -7.22 19.73 8.14
C ASP A 77 -7.05 18.24 7.78
N ASN A 78 -5.88 17.67 8.10
CA ASN A 78 -5.58 16.27 7.78
C ASN A 78 -6.59 15.28 8.41
N GLU A 79 -7.11 15.56 9.60
CA GLU A 79 -8.09 14.68 10.23
C GLU A 79 -9.44 14.74 9.51
N ALA A 80 -9.88 15.94 9.13
CA ALA A 80 -11.10 16.15 8.36
C ALA A 80 -11.03 15.45 6.99
N ILE A 81 -9.86 15.45 6.34
CA ILE A 81 -9.64 14.72 5.08
C ILE A 81 -9.69 13.20 5.32
N ILE A 82 -8.98 12.70 6.33
CA ILE A 82 -8.98 11.25 6.64
C ILE A 82 -10.39 10.76 6.97
N ASN A 83 -11.15 11.53 7.76
CA ASN A 83 -12.53 11.19 8.12
C ASN A 83 -13.48 11.23 6.91
N LEU A 84 -13.28 12.18 5.98
CA LEU A 84 -14.03 12.21 4.73
C LEU A 84 -13.76 10.95 3.90
N ILE A 85 -12.49 10.58 3.74
CA ILE A 85 -12.10 9.37 3.00
C ILE A 85 -12.67 8.11 3.66
N ALA A 86 -12.56 8.00 4.99
CA ALA A 86 -13.10 6.87 5.75
C ALA A 86 -14.63 6.75 5.66
N GLY A 87 -15.35 7.87 5.55
CA GLY A 87 -16.80 7.87 5.34
C GLY A 87 -17.21 7.51 3.90
N LEU A 88 -16.39 7.86 2.91
CA LEU A 88 -16.67 7.59 1.49
C LEU A 88 -16.26 6.18 1.07
N ILE A 89 -15.20 5.62 1.66
CA ILE A 89 -14.64 4.33 1.29
C ILE A 89 -14.79 3.38 2.49
N PRO A 90 -15.86 2.56 2.54
CA PRO A 90 -16.12 1.67 3.67
C PRO A 90 -14.98 0.68 3.95
N GLU A 91 -14.22 0.31 2.92
CA GLU A 91 -13.08 -0.59 3.03
C GLU A 91 -11.78 0.12 3.49
N TYR A 92 -11.80 1.43 3.69
CA TYR A 92 -10.62 2.16 4.16
C TYR A 92 -10.22 1.73 5.57
N GLN A 93 -8.97 1.31 5.70
CA GLN A 93 -8.36 0.95 6.99
C GLN A 93 -7.30 1.98 7.34
N LYS A 94 -7.47 2.66 8.48
CA LYS A 94 -6.47 3.60 8.99
C LYS A 94 -5.20 2.80 9.35
N PRO A 95 -4.03 3.18 8.82
CA PRO A 95 -2.80 2.44 9.08
C PRO A 95 -2.42 2.46 10.56
N GLN A 96 -2.06 1.30 11.10
CA GLN A 96 -1.53 1.15 12.46
C GLN A 96 -0.02 1.42 12.44
N HIS A 97 0.48 2.16 13.43
CA HIS A 97 1.89 2.53 13.53
C HIS A 97 2.70 1.33 14.07
N SER A 98 3.54 0.71 13.25
CA SER A 98 4.57 -0.23 13.72
C SER A 98 5.88 0.52 13.92
N THR A 99 6.24 0.78 15.18
CA THR A 99 7.51 1.44 15.54
C THR A 99 8.67 0.46 15.39
N ILE A 100 9.66 0.79 14.55
CA ILE A 100 10.95 0.08 14.51
C ILE A 100 12.05 1.04 15.00
N SER A 101 12.79 0.61 16.02
CA SER A 101 13.89 1.34 16.65
C SER A 101 15.07 1.48 15.68
N GLN A 102 15.52 2.71 15.46
CA GLN A 102 16.63 3.05 14.58
C GLN A 102 17.97 2.55 15.16
N MET A 103 18.67 1.65 14.45
CA MET A 103 20.09 1.35 14.73
C MET A 103 21.00 2.15 13.80
N LYS A 104 22.03 2.77 14.37
CA LYS A 104 22.95 3.73 13.73
C LYS A 104 23.73 3.12 12.55
N ALA A 105 23.77 3.84 11.44
CA ALA A 105 24.51 3.50 10.22
C ALA A 105 26.02 3.85 10.30
N LYS A 106 26.88 2.98 9.73
CA LYS A 106 28.26 3.32 9.31
C LYS A 106 28.27 3.88 7.88
N ALA A 107 29.32 4.64 7.56
CA ALA A 107 29.45 5.48 6.37
C ALA A 107 29.78 4.68 5.08
N GLY A 108 28.84 4.69 4.14
CA GLY A 108 28.88 4.15 2.78
C GLY A 108 27.53 4.43 2.08
N PRO A 109 27.39 4.25 0.76
CA PRO A 109 26.08 4.37 0.10
C PRO A 109 25.13 3.27 0.60
N VAL A 110 23.97 3.68 1.12
CA VAL A 110 22.97 2.80 1.75
C VAL A 110 21.72 2.73 0.88
N VAL A 111 21.27 1.52 0.58
CA VAL A 111 19.94 1.30 0.00
C VAL A 111 18.99 0.81 1.09
N TYR A 112 17.84 1.48 1.21
CA TYR A 112 16.83 1.17 2.22
C TYR A 112 15.79 0.17 1.68
N MET A 113 15.46 -0.86 2.47
CA MET A 113 14.50 -1.93 2.14
C MET A 113 13.45 -2.14 3.25
N GLN A 114 12.37 -2.84 2.92
CA GLN A 114 11.31 -3.24 3.88
C GLN A 114 11.40 -4.74 4.20
N GLU A 115 11.19 -5.11 5.47
CA GLU A 115 11.20 -6.51 5.91
C GLU A 115 9.88 -7.20 5.58
N ALA A 116 9.96 -8.41 5.00
CA ALA A 116 8.83 -9.29 4.83
C ALA A 116 8.82 -10.33 5.96
N HIS A 117 7.93 -10.19 6.94
CA HIS A 117 7.66 -11.27 7.88
C HIS A 117 6.69 -12.27 7.24
N ASP A 118 7.20 -13.48 6.94
CA ASP A 118 6.44 -14.59 6.40
C ASP A 118 5.52 -15.18 7.48
N GLN A 119 4.20 -14.98 7.36
CA GLN A 119 3.19 -15.62 8.21
C GLN A 119 2.45 -16.75 7.49
N ARG A 120 3.11 -17.48 6.58
CA ARG A 120 2.59 -18.79 6.16
C ARG A 120 2.84 -19.84 7.25
N LYS A 121 2.01 -19.82 8.29
CA LYS A 121 1.73 -21.07 9.01
C LYS A 121 0.92 -21.96 8.07
N LEU A 122 1.52 -23.07 7.68
CA LEU A 122 0.85 -24.23 7.10
C LEU A 122 -0.40 -24.55 7.92
N GLY A 123 -1.57 -24.48 7.29
CA GLY A 123 -2.74 -25.25 7.66
C GLY A 123 -2.87 -26.38 6.65
N SER A 124 -2.59 -27.61 7.11
CA SER A 124 -2.93 -28.87 6.45
C SER A 124 -4.43 -29.05 6.28
#